data_AF-A0A0A1DU09-F1
#
_entry.id   AF-A0A0A1DU09-F1
#
_cell.length_a   1.000
_cell.length_b   1.000
_cell.length_c   1.000
_cell.angle_alpha   90.00
_cell.angle_beta   90.00
_cell.angle_gamma   90.00
#
_symmetry.space_group_name_H-M   'P 1'
#
loop_
_entity.id
_entity.type
_entity.pdbx_description
1 polymer ?
#
loop_
_entity_poly.entity_id
_entity_poly.type
_entity_poly.pdbx_seq_one_letter_code
_entity_poly.pdbx_strand_id
1 'polypeptide(L)'
;MALRRECDVAASAAAAEADVELRELRELTELEEVAQLYIDVWKGTPDTAPVSVEMLRALSAADSYVVGAYDGPVLLGACVGFAGPPESRLLHSHIAGVAPGAQQRGVGYAIKLHQRAWALEHGMETIAWTFDPLIRRNAHFNLTKLGARALRYHVNFYGALDDGINREDATDRLYLQWELTVPPVPPGDFTDATAVLVADPDDRPLRSSASHARRVTVGLPGDVERLREVDPDAGRDWRIAVRELLSAELEAGARIAGFDQRRGYLVERRPADVS
;
A
#
# COMPACT_ATOMS: atom_id res chain seq x y z
N MET A 1 15.76 4.02 22.11
CA MET A 1 17.17 4.04 21.62
C MET A 1 17.59 2.74 20.95
N ALA A 2 17.33 1.55 21.50
CA ALA A 2 17.68 0.27 20.84
C ALA A 2 16.90 0.04 19.53
N LEU A 3 15.56 0.10 19.59
CA LEU A 3 14.69 -0.06 18.42
C LEU A 3 15.05 0.88 17.26
N ARG A 4 15.37 2.15 17.55
CA ARG A 4 15.78 3.12 16.52
C ARG A 4 17.03 2.65 15.78
N ARG A 5 18.08 2.25 16.51
CA ARG A 5 19.31 1.72 15.89
C ARG A 5 19.05 0.47 15.06
N GLU A 6 18.17 -0.42 15.54
CA GLU A 6 17.77 -1.61 14.77
C GLU A 6 17.09 -1.22 13.46
N CYS A 7 16.19 -0.23 13.48
CA CYS A 7 15.55 0.29 12.29
C CYS A 7 16.55 0.96 11.33
N ASP A 8 17.50 1.73 11.86
CA ASP A 8 18.56 2.37 11.06
C ASP A 8 19.41 1.30 10.35
N VAL A 9 19.84 0.26 11.07
CA VAL A 9 20.61 -0.87 10.50
C VAL A 9 19.80 -1.60 9.43
N ALA A 10 18.52 -1.87 9.69
CA ALA A 10 17.66 -2.54 8.71
C ALA A 10 17.44 -1.69 7.45
N ALA A 11 17.27 -0.37 7.61
CA ALA A 11 17.14 0.57 6.50
C ALA A 11 18.43 0.61 5.66
N SER A 12 19.60 0.73 6.30
CA SER A 12 20.89 0.71 5.60
C SER A 12 21.15 -0.61 4.88
N ALA A 13 20.82 -1.75 5.50
CA ALA A 13 20.99 -3.05 4.87
C ALA A 13 20.10 -3.22 3.63
N ALA A 14 18.84 -2.81 3.70
CA ALA A 14 17.94 -2.89 2.55
C ALA A 14 18.31 -1.90 1.43
N ALA A 15 18.81 -0.71 1.77
CA ALA A 15 19.33 0.23 0.79
C ALA A 15 20.55 -0.35 0.05
N ALA A 16 21.48 -0.98 0.78
CA ALA A 16 22.63 -1.67 0.20
C ALA A 16 22.23 -2.87 -0.68
N GLU A 17 21.26 -3.68 -0.25
CA GLU A 17 20.75 -4.82 -1.04
C GLU A 17 20.07 -4.36 -2.33
N ALA A 18 19.39 -3.21 -2.30
CA ALA A 18 18.75 -2.62 -3.47
C ALA A 18 19.72 -1.81 -4.35
N ASP A 19 20.97 -1.63 -3.90
CA ASP A 19 22.00 -0.79 -4.52
C ASP A 19 21.50 0.64 -4.75
N VAL A 20 20.97 1.26 -3.68
CA VAL A 20 20.47 2.63 -3.70
C VAL A 20 20.91 3.44 -2.48
N GLU A 21 21.07 4.74 -2.68
CA GLU A 21 21.20 5.74 -1.62
C GLU A 21 19.83 6.38 -1.35
N LEU A 22 19.41 6.39 -0.09
CA LEU A 22 18.17 7.05 0.35
C LEU A 22 18.52 8.39 0.99
N ARG A 23 17.95 9.49 0.46
CA ARG A 23 18.24 10.84 0.93
C ARG A 23 16.99 11.72 0.95
N GLU A 24 16.90 12.57 1.97
CA GLU A 24 15.91 13.65 2.03
C GLU A 24 16.19 14.67 0.92
N LEU A 25 15.15 15.09 0.21
CA LEU A 25 15.26 15.98 -0.93
C LEU A 25 14.83 17.39 -0.54
N ARG A 26 15.65 18.36 -0.91
CA ARG A 26 15.44 19.77 -0.55
C ARG A 26 15.57 20.68 -1.77
N GLU A 27 16.40 20.34 -2.74
CA GLU A 27 16.67 21.21 -3.88
C GLU A 27 15.58 21.12 -4.93
N LEU A 28 15.25 22.25 -5.58
CA LEU A 28 14.15 22.33 -6.54
C LEU A 28 14.30 21.30 -7.68
N THR A 29 15.52 21.12 -8.18
CA THR A 29 15.83 20.16 -9.25
C THR A 29 15.53 18.71 -8.84
N GLU A 30 15.76 18.35 -7.57
CA GLU A 30 15.45 17.01 -7.05
C GLU A 30 13.93 16.79 -6.99
N LEU A 31 13.18 17.84 -6.66
CA LEU A 31 11.72 17.78 -6.57
C LEU A 31 11.05 17.72 -7.96
N GLU A 32 11.66 18.37 -8.95
CA GLU A 32 11.29 18.24 -10.36
C GLU A 32 11.49 16.80 -10.86
N GLU A 33 12.61 16.15 -10.50
CA GLU A 33 12.85 14.73 -10.81
C GLU A 33 11.78 13.83 -10.18
N VAL A 34 11.38 14.09 -8.93
CA VAL A 34 10.32 13.33 -8.25
C VAL A 34 8.98 13.50 -8.94
N ALA A 35 8.61 14.72 -9.34
CA ALA A 35 7.38 14.97 -10.06
C ALA A 35 7.36 14.21 -11.39
N GLN A 36 8.48 14.23 -12.14
CA GLN A 36 8.60 13.46 -13.38
C GLN A 36 8.50 11.94 -13.14
N LEU A 37 9.17 11.43 -12.11
CA LEU A 37 9.06 10.02 -11.73
C LEU A 37 7.60 9.62 -11.45
N TYR A 38 6.83 10.45 -10.74
CA TYR A 38 5.42 10.14 -10.46
C TYR A 38 4.54 10.20 -11.71
N ILE A 39 4.81 11.12 -12.64
CA ILE A 39 4.14 11.11 -13.96
C ILE A 39 4.37 9.77 -14.65
N ASP A 40 5.61 9.28 -14.69
CA ASP A 40 5.96 8.03 -15.36
C ASP A 40 5.32 6.81 -14.68
N VAL A 41 5.33 6.76 -13.34
CA VAL A 41 4.78 5.65 -12.56
C VAL A 41 3.25 5.58 -12.70
N TRP A 42 2.56 6.72 -12.66
CA TRP A 42 1.10 6.80 -12.78
C TRP A 42 0.60 6.93 -14.22
N LYS A 43 1.51 6.90 -15.21
CA LYS A 43 1.21 7.06 -16.64
C LYS A 43 0.40 8.34 -16.92
N GLY A 44 0.73 9.42 -16.21
CA GLY A 44 0.05 10.71 -16.31
C GLY A 44 0.69 11.63 -17.35
N THR A 45 0.36 12.91 -17.21
CA THR A 45 0.93 14.06 -17.91
C THR A 45 1.39 15.09 -16.88
N PRO A 46 2.17 16.12 -17.26
CA PRO A 46 2.53 17.20 -16.35
C PRO A 46 1.33 17.85 -15.64
N ASP A 47 0.20 17.98 -16.32
CA ASP A 47 -1.03 18.57 -15.77
C ASP A 47 -1.78 17.63 -14.81
N THR A 48 -1.45 16.34 -14.80
CA THR A 48 -2.09 15.30 -13.97
C THR A 48 -1.09 14.64 -13.01
N ALA A 49 0.05 15.29 -12.77
CA ALA A 49 1.04 14.81 -11.81
C ALA A 49 0.38 14.61 -10.43
N PRO A 50 0.53 13.43 -9.79
CA PRO A 50 -0.13 13.15 -8.51
C PRO A 50 0.23 14.14 -7.39
N VAL A 51 1.43 14.72 -7.44
CA VAL A 51 1.90 15.76 -6.52
C VAL A 51 2.71 16.78 -7.31
N SER A 52 2.36 18.07 -7.20
CA SER A 52 3.08 19.15 -7.88
C SER A 52 4.42 19.48 -7.22
N VAL A 53 5.34 20.08 -7.97
CA VAL A 53 6.67 20.51 -7.47
C VAL A 53 6.52 21.51 -6.32
N GLU A 54 5.57 22.43 -6.40
CA GLU A 54 5.28 23.42 -5.35
C GLU A 54 4.84 22.75 -4.05
N MET A 55 4.02 21.70 -4.15
CA MET A 55 3.59 20.92 -2.99
C MET A 55 4.77 20.15 -2.38
N LEU A 56 5.59 19.50 -3.20
CA LEU A 56 6.82 18.83 -2.75
C LEU A 56 7.75 19.81 -2.03
N ARG A 57 7.90 21.03 -2.57
CA ARG A 57 8.73 22.07 -1.98
C ARG A 57 8.19 22.54 -0.65
N ALA A 58 6.88 22.76 -0.55
CA ALA A 58 6.23 23.14 0.70
C ALA A 58 6.38 22.06 1.78
N LEU A 59 6.22 20.78 1.42
CA LEU A 59 6.39 19.65 2.34
C LEU A 59 7.84 19.52 2.82
N SER A 60 8.82 19.57 1.91
CA SER A 60 10.24 19.53 2.25
C SER A 60 10.65 20.70 3.14
N ALA A 61 10.17 21.91 2.86
CA ALA A 61 10.41 23.10 3.68
C ALA A 61 9.75 23.04 5.07
N ALA A 62 8.70 22.24 5.22
CA ALA A 62 8.02 21.97 6.48
C ALA A 62 8.59 20.74 7.22
N ASP A 63 9.77 20.25 6.81
CA ASP A 63 10.45 19.05 7.33
C ASP A 63 9.54 17.80 7.35
N SER A 64 8.66 17.70 6.35
CA SER A 64 7.90 16.48 6.08
C SER A 64 8.78 15.45 5.36
N TYR A 65 8.37 14.18 5.37
CA TYR A 65 9.11 13.10 4.74
C TYR A 65 9.06 13.25 3.22
N VAL A 66 10.14 13.73 2.60
CA VAL A 66 10.31 13.80 1.14
C VAL A 66 11.64 13.17 0.80
N VAL A 67 11.63 11.93 0.32
CA VAL A 67 12.84 11.11 0.14
C VAL A 67 12.91 10.52 -1.25
N GLY A 68 14.11 10.56 -1.84
CA GLY A 68 14.46 9.86 -3.08
C GLY A 68 15.39 8.69 -2.84
N ALA A 69 15.27 7.66 -3.68
CA ALA A 69 16.15 6.50 -3.77
C ALA A 69 16.97 6.59 -5.06
N TYR A 70 18.28 6.75 -4.95
CA TYR A 70 19.18 7.01 -6.06
C TYR A 70 20.14 5.86 -6.31
N ASP A 71 20.38 5.55 -7.58
CA ASP A 71 21.48 4.71 -8.05
C ASP A 71 22.45 5.63 -8.82
N GLY A 72 23.51 6.06 -8.15
CA GLY A 72 24.36 7.16 -8.61
C GLY A 72 23.51 8.43 -8.85
N PRO A 73 23.50 9.00 -10.07
CA PRO A 73 22.69 10.18 -10.38
C PRO A 73 21.23 9.86 -10.71
N VAL A 74 20.84 8.58 -10.79
CA VAL A 74 19.53 8.17 -11.31
C VAL A 74 18.53 7.98 -10.17
N LEU A 75 17.45 8.78 -10.17
CA LEU A 75 16.33 8.60 -9.25
C LEU A 75 15.51 7.35 -9.65
N LEU A 76 15.52 6.32 -8.81
CA LEU A 76 14.79 5.07 -9.02
C LEU A 76 13.48 4.96 -8.24
N GLY A 77 13.29 5.78 -7.22
CA GLY A 77 12.08 5.76 -6.42
C GLY A 77 11.98 6.98 -5.53
N ALA A 78 10.76 7.34 -5.15
CA ALA A 78 10.51 8.42 -4.23
C ALA A 78 9.35 8.09 -3.30
N CYS A 79 9.35 8.68 -2.11
CA CYS A 79 8.22 8.60 -1.21
C CYS A 79 8.03 9.91 -0.44
N VAL A 80 6.76 10.29 -0.33
CA VAL A 80 6.33 11.52 0.33
C VAL A 80 5.33 11.18 1.42
N GLY A 81 5.47 11.80 2.58
CA GLY A 81 4.54 11.69 3.70
C GLY A 81 4.59 12.91 4.61
N PHE A 82 3.52 13.11 5.37
CA PHE A 82 3.35 14.27 6.25
C PHE A 82 2.75 13.86 7.59
N ALA A 83 3.05 14.64 8.64
CA ALA A 83 2.59 14.34 9.99
C ALA A 83 1.07 14.52 10.13
N GLY A 84 0.45 13.65 10.93
CA GLY A 84 -0.87 13.90 11.51
C GLY A 84 -0.82 14.89 12.67
N PRO A 85 -1.94 15.09 13.40
CA PRO A 85 -1.94 15.88 14.63
C PRO A 85 -0.85 15.40 15.62
N PRO A 86 -0.11 16.30 16.30
CA PRO A 86 1.05 15.92 17.11
C PRO A 86 0.79 14.78 18.11
N GLU A 87 -0.37 14.81 18.77
CA GLU A 87 -0.81 13.79 19.74
C GLU A 87 -1.03 12.40 19.14
N SER A 88 -1.28 12.33 17.83
CA SER A 88 -1.46 11.06 17.12
C SER A 88 -0.15 10.32 16.86
N ARG A 89 0.98 11.04 16.87
CA ARG A 89 2.32 10.50 16.56
C ARG A 89 2.33 9.72 15.22
N LEU A 90 1.53 10.18 14.27
CA LEU A 90 1.27 9.55 12.99
C LEU A 90 2.08 10.19 11.86
N LEU A 91 2.69 9.36 11.01
CA LEU A 91 3.08 9.73 9.66
C LEU A 91 2.02 9.23 8.67
N HIS A 92 1.39 10.13 7.91
CA HIS A 92 0.67 9.72 6.72
C HIS A 92 1.65 9.54 5.56
N SER A 93 1.86 8.31 5.11
CA SER A 93 2.64 8.03 3.90
C SER A 93 1.75 8.24 2.68
N HIS A 94 1.84 9.43 2.08
CA HIS A 94 0.95 9.87 1.02
C HIS A 94 1.13 9.09 -0.29
N ILE A 95 2.36 9.04 -0.79
CA ILE A 95 2.66 8.45 -2.09
C ILE A 95 4.06 7.82 -2.08
N ALA A 96 4.20 6.68 -2.75
CA ALA A 96 5.47 6.01 -2.95
C ALA A 96 5.50 5.41 -4.36
N GLY A 97 6.47 5.81 -5.16
CA GLY A 97 6.64 5.37 -6.55
C GLY A 97 8.03 4.78 -6.75
N VAL A 98 8.11 3.72 -7.54
CA VAL A 98 9.38 3.11 -7.98
C VAL A 98 9.35 3.05 -9.50
N ALA A 99 10.42 3.54 -10.12
CA ALA A 99 10.57 3.64 -11.56
C ALA A 99 10.32 2.28 -12.24
N PRO A 100 9.68 2.27 -13.43
CA PRO A 100 9.58 1.07 -14.24
C PRO A 100 10.96 0.42 -14.44
N GLY A 101 11.05 -0.89 -14.25
CA GLY A 101 12.32 -1.63 -14.35
C GLY A 101 13.12 -1.74 -13.04
N ALA A 102 12.89 -0.89 -12.04
CA ALA A 102 13.55 -0.98 -10.72
C ALA A 102 12.72 -1.72 -9.65
N GLN A 103 11.47 -2.08 -9.95
CA GLN A 103 10.49 -2.63 -9.00
C GLN A 103 10.89 -3.99 -8.39
N GLN A 104 11.77 -4.74 -9.05
CA GLN A 104 12.26 -6.05 -8.57
C GLN A 104 13.58 -5.98 -7.79
N ARG A 105 14.18 -4.79 -7.65
CA ARG A 105 15.43 -4.57 -6.90
C ARG A 105 15.22 -4.38 -5.40
N GLY A 106 13.96 -4.40 -4.92
CA GLY A 106 13.67 -4.12 -3.51
C GLY A 106 13.67 -2.64 -3.11
N VAL A 107 13.77 -1.71 -4.07
CA VAL A 107 13.80 -0.24 -3.82
C VAL A 107 12.62 0.21 -2.96
N GLY A 108 11.40 -0.21 -3.28
CA GLY A 108 10.21 0.15 -2.49
C GLY A 108 10.26 -0.35 -1.04
N TYR A 109 10.88 -1.50 -0.81
CA TYR A 109 11.09 -2.03 0.54
C TYR A 109 12.13 -1.21 1.31
N ALA A 110 13.26 -0.89 0.66
CA ALA A 110 14.30 -0.04 1.22
C ALA A 110 13.73 1.35 1.62
N ILE A 111 12.96 1.98 0.74
CA ILE A 111 12.27 3.26 1.02
C ILE A 111 11.37 3.14 2.26
N LYS A 112 10.62 2.04 2.40
CA LYS A 112 9.71 1.85 3.55
C LYS A 112 10.43 1.60 4.86
N LEU A 113 11.54 0.87 4.85
CA LEU A 113 12.37 0.71 6.05
C LEU A 113 13.03 2.02 6.46
N HIS A 114 13.49 2.82 5.50
CA HIS A 114 13.97 4.18 5.76
C HIS A 114 12.86 5.07 6.32
N GLN A 115 11.65 5.03 5.75
CA GLN A 115 10.50 5.77 6.28
C GLN A 115 10.17 5.41 7.72
N ARG A 116 10.31 4.13 8.09
CA ARG A 116 10.16 3.66 9.48
C ARG A 116 11.25 4.21 10.40
N ALA A 117 12.51 4.16 9.99
CA ALA A 117 13.63 4.72 10.76
C ALA A 117 13.45 6.23 10.98
N TRP A 118 13.15 6.96 9.91
CA TRP A 118 12.88 8.39 9.93
C TRP A 118 11.70 8.76 10.83
N ALA A 119 10.58 8.04 10.73
CA ALA A 119 9.40 8.29 11.56
C ALA A 119 9.71 8.14 13.05
N LEU A 120 10.43 7.08 13.44
CA LEU A 120 10.84 6.86 14.82
C LEU A 120 11.83 7.91 15.33
N GLU A 121 12.72 8.41 14.48
CA GLU A 121 13.59 9.55 14.79
C GLU A 121 12.81 10.82 15.10
N HIS A 122 11.72 11.06 14.35
CA HIS A 122 10.84 12.23 14.51
C HIS A 122 9.72 12.04 15.54
N GLY A 123 9.84 11.02 16.39
CA GLY A 123 8.92 10.77 17.51
C GLY A 123 7.57 10.15 17.11
N MET A 124 7.41 9.78 15.84
CA MET A 124 6.22 9.08 15.35
C MET A 124 6.29 7.59 15.69
N GLU A 125 5.15 6.99 15.98
CA GLU A 125 5.04 5.56 16.35
C GLU A 125 4.24 4.74 15.35
N THR A 126 3.60 5.42 14.40
CA THR A 126 2.71 4.83 13.42
C THR A 126 2.96 5.45 12.05
N ILE A 127 2.94 4.62 11.01
CA ILE A 127 2.78 5.07 9.62
C ILE A 127 1.43 4.57 9.11
N ALA A 128 0.63 5.41 8.46
CA ALA A 128 -0.62 5.01 7.83
C ALA A 128 -0.72 5.48 6.38
N TRP A 129 -1.37 4.67 5.54
CA TRP A 129 -1.60 4.97 4.13
C TRP A 129 -2.77 4.15 3.61
N THR A 130 -3.13 4.37 2.35
CA THR A 130 -4.09 3.52 1.66
C THR A 130 -3.47 2.87 0.43
N PHE A 131 -4.06 1.78 -0.03
CA PHE A 131 -3.77 1.22 -1.35
C PHE A 131 -5.03 0.64 -1.99
N ASP A 132 -5.00 0.43 -3.30
CA ASP A 132 -6.09 -0.25 -4.02
C ASP A 132 -6.16 -1.74 -3.61
N PRO A 133 -7.26 -2.21 -3.00
CA PRO A 133 -7.39 -3.58 -2.53
C PRO A 133 -7.33 -4.65 -3.64
N LEU A 134 -7.50 -4.28 -4.92
CA LEU A 134 -7.38 -5.23 -6.03
C LEU A 134 -5.94 -5.44 -6.50
N ILE A 135 -5.00 -4.55 -6.16
CA ILE A 135 -3.61 -4.67 -6.59
C ILE A 135 -2.89 -5.70 -5.71
N ARG A 136 -2.84 -6.95 -6.19
CA ARG A 136 -2.25 -8.12 -5.50
C ARG A 136 -0.84 -7.89 -4.97
N ARG A 137 0.05 -7.29 -5.78
CA ARG A 137 1.43 -6.99 -5.36
C ARG A 137 1.49 -6.06 -4.15
N ASN A 138 0.59 -5.07 -4.10
CA ASN A 138 0.51 -4.12 -3.00
C ASN A 138 -0.09 -4.79 -1.76
N ALA A 139 -1.09 -5.66 -1.92
CA ALA A 139 -1.63 -6.43 -0.80
C ALA A 139 -0.56 -7.32 -0.15
N HIS A 140 0.22 -8.04 -0.96
CA HIS A 140 1.33 -8.87 -0.46
C HIS A 140 2.43 -8.01 0.19
N PHE A 141 2.88 -6.95 -0.47
CA PHE A 141 3.92 -6.06 0.06
C PHE A 141 3.50 -5.47 1.41
N ASN A 142 2.31 -4.90 1.49
CA ASN A 142 1.86 -4.23 2.70
C ASN A 142 1.55 -5.19 3.85
N LEU A 143 0.81 -6.28 3.59
CA LEU A 143 0.33 -7.17 4.66
C LEU A 143 1.33 -8.27 5.02
N THR A 144 2.17 -8.72 4.07
CA THR A 144 3.12 -9.83 4.30
C THR A 144 4.55 -9.34 4.49
N LYS A 145 5.04 -8.43 3.63
CA LYS A 145 6.43 -7.97 3.72
C LYS A 145 6.63 -6.93 4.81
N LEU A 146 5.75 -5.93 4.91
CA LEU A 146 5.82 -4.90 5.95
C LEU A 146 5.14 -5.32 7.26
N GLY A 147 4.09 -6.16 7.17
CA GLY A 147 3.27 -6.52 8.32
C GLY A 147 2.32 -5.41 8.77
N ALA A 148 1.94 -4.51 7.86
CA ALA A 148 0.94 -3.49 8.14
C ALA A 148 -0.44 -4.13 8.33
N ARG A 149 -1.29 -3.49 9.13
CA ARG A 149 -2.64 -3.96 9.45
C ARG A 149 -3.68 -3.18 8.67
N ALA A 150 -4.58 -3.89 7.99
CA ALA A 150 -5.74 -3.27 7.39
C ALA A 150 -6.83 -3.03 8.43
N LEU A 151 -7.33 -1.81 8.48
CA LEU A 151 -8.29 -1.37 9.50
C LEU A 151 -9.64 -0.96 8.93
N ARG A 152 -9.67 -0.35 7.75
CA ARG A 152 -10.89 0.18 7.16
C ARG A 152 -10.88 -0.01 5.66
N TYR A 153 -12.05 -0.23 5.11
CA TYR A 153 -12.29 -0.16 3.68
C TYR A 153 -12.98 1.17 3.37
N HIS A 154 -12.41 1.95 2.46
CA HIS A 154 -12.98 3.19 1.97
C HIS A 154 -13.49 2.99 0.56
N VAL A 155 -14.77 3.29 0.35
CA VAL A 155 -15.41 3.24 -0.97
C VAL A 155 -15.12 4.54 -1.71
N ASN A 156 -14.62 4.44 -2.94
CA ASN A 156 -14.37 5.57 -3.85
C ASN A 156 -13.67 6.77 -3.18
N PHE A 157 -12.59 6.49 -2.45
CA PHE A 157 -11.98 7.41 -1.48
C PHE A 157 -11.46 8.71 -2.10
N TYR A 158 -10.91 8.63 -3.32
CA TYR A 158 -10.35 9.78 -4.04
C TYR A 158 -11.31 10.32 -5.12
N GLY A 159 -12.49 9.74 -5.28
CA GLY A 159 -13.36 10.03 -6.42
C GLY A 159 -12.75 9.59 -7.74
N ALA A 160 -13.05 10.32 -8.82
CA ALA A 160 -12.43 10.10 -10.12
C ALA A 160 -10.99 10.65 -10.12
N LEU A 161 -10.04 9.82 -10.54
CA LEU A 161 -8.64 10.21 -10.74
C LEU A 161 -8.31 10.15 -12.23
N ASP A 162 -7.68 11.20 -12.74
CA ASP A 162 -7.21 11.25 -14.14
C ASP A 162 -5.80 10.64 -14.24
N ASP A 163 -5.69 9.34 -13.93
CA ASP A 163 -4.44 8.59 -14.01
C ASP A 163 -4.61 7.26 -14.78
N GLY A 164 -3.51 6.76 -15.34
CA GLY A 164 -3.53 5.56 -16.18
C GLY A 164 -3.66 4.24 -15.42
N ILE A 165 -3.67 4.26 -14.08
CA ILE A 165 -3.74 3.06 -13.21
C ILE A 165 -5.19 2.78 -12.78
N ASN A 166 -5.90 3.82 -12.35
CA ASN A 166 -7.28 3.74 -11.89
C ASN A 166 -8.26 3.85 -13.06
N ARG A 167 -7.93 4.63 -14.11
CA ARG A 167 -8.82 4.87 -15.27
C ARG A 167 -10.23 5.29 -14.78
N GLU A 168 -11.29 4.71 -15.34
CA GLU A 168 -12.68 4.96 -14.93
C GLU A 168 -13.13 4.14 -13.71
N ASP A 169 -12.25 3.32 -13.11
CA ASP A 169 -12.60 2.48 -11.95
C ASP A 169 -12.71 3.32 -10.67
N ALA A 170 -13.59 2.90 -9.75
CA ALA A 170 -13.76 3.54 -8.46
C ALA A 170 -12.48 3.41 -7.62
N THR A 171 -12.14 4.47 -6.90
CA THR A 171 -10.91 4.54 -6.09
C THR A 171 -11.10 3.94 -4.70
N ASP A 172 -11.52 2.69 -4.63
CA ASP A 172 -11.60 2.02 -3.33
C ASP A 172 -10.21 1.86 -2.73
N ARG A 173 -10.14 1.98 -1.40
CA ARG A 173 -8.89 2.06 -0.66
C ARG A 173 -8.97 1.26 0.63
N LEU A 174 -8.02 0.35 0.82
CA LEU A 174 -7.82 -0.29 2.12
C LEU A 174 -6.87 0.57 2.94
N TYR A 175 -7.37 1.11 4.06
CA TYR A 175 -6.58 1.92 4.99
C TYR A 175 -5.75 1.00 5.89
N LEU A 176 -4.45 1.26 5.89
CA LEU A 176 -3.45 0.49 6.60
C LEU A 176 -2.81 1.30 7.71
N GLN A 177 -2.41 0.61 8.77
CA GLN A 177 -1.58 1.13 9.84
C GLN A 177 -0.39 0.21 10.08
N TRP A 178 0.80 0.78 10.11
CA TRP A 178 2.03 0.11 10.50
C TRP A 178 2.51 0.67 11.83
N GLU A 179 2.34 -0.15 12.86
CA GLU A 179 2.83 0.16 14.21
C GLU A 179 4.32 -0.12 14.30
N LEU A 180 5.10 0.90 14.64
CA LEU A 180 6.56 0.85 14.52
C LEU A 180 7.25 0.34 15.79
N THR A 181 6.57 0.47 16.93
CA THR A 181 7.08 0.21 18.29
C THR A 181 6.74 -1.18 18.82
N VAL A 182 5.93 -1.95 18.08
CA VAL A 182 5.57 -3.32 18.41
C VAL A 182 6.16 -4.30 17.40
N PRO A 183 6.45 -5.54 17.79
CA PRO A 183 6.84 -6.57 16.85
C PRO A 183 5.75 -6.79 15.77
N PRO A 184 6.14 -7.08 14.52
CA PRO A 184 5.16 -7.39 13.48
C PRO A 184 4.38 -8.64 13.86
N VAL A 185 3.07 -8.62 13.61
CA VAL A 185 2.21 -9.79 13.79
C VAL A 185 2.45 -10.73 12.61
N PRO A 186 2.79 -12.01 12.83
CA PRO A 186 2.91 -12.97 11.74
C PRO A 186 1.61 -13.07 10.94
N PRO A 187 1.68 -13.32 9.61
CA PRO A 187 0.49 -13.58 8.81
C PRO A 187 -0.32 -14.73 9.41
N GLY A 188 -1.64 -14.60 9.36
CA GLY A 188 -2.56 -15.63 9.82
C GLY A 188 -2.44 -16.93 9.01
N ASP A 189 -2.82 -18.02 9.64
CA ASP A 189 -2.82 -19.35 9.03
C ASP A 189 -4.04 -19.53 8.13
N PHE A 190 -3.79 -19.93 6.88
CA PHE A 190 -4.81 -20.21 5.87
C PHE A 190 -5.38 -21.63 5.96
N THR A 191 -4.88 -22.47 6.87
CA THR A 191 -5.40 -23.81 7.11
C THR A 191 -6.88 -23.74 7.51
N ASP A 192 -7.68 -24.60 6.89
CA ASP A 192 -9.15 -24.69 7.01
C ASP A 192 -9.92 -23.41 6.62
N ALA A 193 -9.27 -22.46 5.94
CA ALA A 193 -9.96 -21.26 5.46
C ALA A 193 -10.87 -21.59 4.26
N THR A 194 -12.12 -21.14 4.34
CA THR A 194 -13.10 -21.36 3.27
C THR A 194 -13.03 -20.23 2.24
N ALA A 195 -12.85 -20.56 0.96
CA ALA A 195 -12.89 -19.55 -0.09
C ALA A 195 -14.33 -19.05 -0.30
N VAL A 196 -14.53 -17.73 -0.13
CA VAL A 196 -15.83 -17.08 -0.32
C VAL A 196 -15.89 -16.23 -1.59
N LEU A 197 -14.74 -15.93 -2.18
CA LEU A 197 -14.58 -15.31 -3.48
C LEU A 197 -13.41 -15.94 -4.20
N VAL A 198 -13.61 -16.38 -5.44
CA VAL A 198 -12.58 -16.94 -6.32
C VAL A 198 -12.72 -16.37 -7.72
N ALA A 199 -11.66 -16.50 -8.53
CA ALA A 199 -11.76 -16.25 -9.97
C ALA A 199 -12.34 -17.49 -10.66
N ASP A 200 -13.26 -17.29 -11.59
CA ASP A 200 -13.71 -18.33 -12.52
C ASP A 200 -12.75 -18.46 -13.73
N PRO A 201 -13.01 -19.37 -14.69
CA PRO A 201 -12.16 -19.53 -15.88
C PRO A 201 -12.06 -18.30 -16.79
N ASP A 202 -13.01 -17.36 -16.71
CA ASP A 202 -13.06 -16.14 -17.51
C ASP A 202 -12.53 -14.91 -16.73
N ASP A 203 -11.83 -15.14 -15.60
CA ASP A 203 -11.32 -14.12 -14.66
C ASP A 203 -12.43 -13.19 -14.13
N ARG A 204 -13.65 -13.72 -13.96
CA ARG A 204 -14.76 -13.05 -13.28
C ARG A 204 -14.85 -13.48 -11.81
N PRO A 205 -15.34 -12.59 -10.92
CA PRO A 205 -15.51 -12.93 -9.51
C PRO A 205 -16.68 -13.91 -9.31
N LEU A 206 -16.38 -15.10 -8.80
CA LEU A 206 -17.38 -16.09 -8.39
C LEU A 206 -17.49 -16.14 -6.86
N ARG A 207 -18.67 -15.79 -6.34
CA ARG A 207 -18.99 -15.91 -4.91
C ARG A 207 -19.43 -17.32 -4.57
N SER A 208 -18.94 -17.85 -3.45
CA SER A 208 -19.49 -19.09 -2.89
C SER A 208 -20.85 -18.84 -2.24
N SER A 209 -21.56 -19.92 -1.89
CA SER A 209 -22.66 -19.83 -0.94
C SER A 209 -22.20 -19.22 0.38
N ALA A 210 -23.12 -18.58 1.11
CA ALA A 210 -22.84 -18.03 2.43
C ALA A 210 -22.18 -19.10 3.33
N SER A 211 -21.08 -18.71 3.98
CA SER A 211 -20.32 -19.57 4.89
C SER A 211 -20.28 -18.92 6.27
N HIS A 212 -20.43 -19.72 7.32
CA HIS A 212 -20.22 -19.31 8.71
C HIS A 212 -18.81 -19.67 9.22
N ALA A 213 -17.90 -20.08 8.32
CA ALA A 213 -16.53 -20.39 8.68
C ALA A 213 -15.85 -19.20 9.36
N ARG A 214 -15.09 -19.48 10.42
CA ARG A 214 -14.34 -18.47 11.18
C ARG A 214 -13.23 -17.84 10.34
N ARG A 215 -12.62 -18.61 9.45
CA ARG A 215 -11.58 -18.16 8.52
C ARG A 215 -12.11 -18.28 7.11
N VAL A 216 -12.05 -17.19 6.37
CA VAL A 216 -12.43 -17.16 4.96
C VAL A 216 -11.36 -16.50 4.11
N THR A 217 -11.30 -16.86 2.84
CA THR A 217 -10.44 -16.18 1.87
C THR A 217 -11.24 -15.43 0.83
N VAL A 218 -10.82 -14.19 0.56
CA VAL A 218 -11.36 -13.33 -0.49
C VAL A 218 -10.32 -13.24 -1.60
N GLY A 219 -10.56 -13.96 -2.70
CA GLY A 219 -9.74 -13.94 -3.90
C GLY A 219 -9.72 -12.57 -4.58
N LEU A 220 -8.79 -12.41 -5.51
CA LEU A 220 -8.60 -11.22 -6.35
C LEU A 220 -8.36 -11.68 -7.80
N PRO A 221 -8.53 -10.81 -8.80
CA PRO A 221 -8.10 -11.12 -10.17
C PRO A 221 -6.60 -11.40 -10.22
N GLY A 222 -6.14 -12.08 -11.27
CA GLY A 222 -4.71 -12.37 -11.45
C GLY A 222 -3.89 -11.07 -11.54
N ASP A 223 -4.31 -10.18 -12.44
CA ASP A 223 -3.70 -8.88 -12.71
C ASP A 223 -4.81 -7.85 -13.01
N VAL A 224 -5.23 -7.09 -11.98
CA VAL A 224 -6.31 -6.10 -12.12
C VAL A 224 -5.94 -4.98 -13.09
N GLU A 225 -4.66 -4.63 -13.18
CA GLU A 225 -4.21 -3.53 -14.04
C GLU A 225 -4.39 -3.90 -15.51
N ARG A 226 -3.95 -5.11 -15.89
CA ARG A 226 -4.24 -5.65 -17.21
C ARG A 226 -5.73 -5.87 -17.43
N LEU A 227 -6.46 -6.38 -16.44
CA LEU A 227 -7.90 -6.66 -16.56
C LEU A 227 -8.68 -5.38 -16.90
N ARG A 228 -8.37 -4.25 -16.25
CA ARG A 228 -8.97 -2.94 -16.56
C ARG A 228 -8.72 -2.46 -17.99
N GLU A 229 -7.66 -2.95 -18.64
CA GLU A 229 -7.34 -2.59 -20.01
C GLU A 229 -8.07 -3.49 -21.03
N VAL A 230 -8.19 -4.78 -20.73
CA VAL A 230 -8.72 -5.76 -21.69
C VAL A 230 -10.21 -6.08 -21.51
N ASP A 231 -10.72 -5.99 -20.28
CA ASP A 231 -12.12 -6.23 -19.91
C ASP A 231 -12.51 -5.33 -18.70
N PRO A 232 -12.82 -4.04 -18.95
CA PRO A 232 -13.19 -3.09 -17.90
C PRO A 232 -14.40 -3.55 -17.08
N ASP A 233 -15.32 -4.30 -17.69
CA ASP A 233 -16.53 -4.81 -17.04
C ASP A 233 -16.15 -5.84 -15.97
N ALA A 234 -15.24 -6.77 -16.30
CA ALA A 234 -14.68 -7.71 -15.31
C ALA A 234 -13.97 -6.97 -14.17
N GLY A 235 -13.21 -5.92 -14.49
CA GLY A 235 -12.57 -5.06 -13.49
C GLY A 235 -13.58 -4.45 -12.51
N ARG A 236 -14.71 -3.94 -13.02
CA ARG A 236 -15.80 -3.38 -12.20
C ARG A 236 -16.51 -4.46 -11.37
N ASP A 237 -16.74 -5.63 -11.93
CA ASP A 237 -17.34 -6.75 -11.20
C ASP A 237 -16.46 -7.14 -10.00
N TRP A 238 -15.15 -7.25 -10.20
CA TRP A 238 -14.20 -7.51 -9.10
C TRP A 238 -14.21 -6.43 -8.04
N ARG A 239 -14.24 -5.16 -8.46
CA ARG A 239 -14.33 -4.02 -7.55
C ARG A 239 -15.55 -4.12 -6.64
N ILE A 240 -16.73 -4.37 -7.23
CA ILE A 240 -17.98 -4.52 -6.47
C ILE A 240 -17.90 -5.74 -5.55
N ALA A 241 -17.41 -6.88 -6.07
CA ALA A 241 -17.36 -8.13 -5.33
C ALA A 241 -16.49 -8.01 -4.06
N VAL A 242 -15.28 -7.47 -4.22
CA VAL A 242 -14.32 -7.26 -3.12
C VAL A 242 -14.80 -6.18 -2.15
N ARG A 243 -15.38 -5.09 -2.66
CA ARG A 243 -15.96 -4.02 -1.84
C ARG A 243 -17.00 -4.58 -0.88
N GLU A 244 -18.01 -5.26 -1.40
CA GLU A 244 -19.11 -5.77 -0.60
C GLU A 244 -18.63 -6.77 0.46
N LEU A 245 -17.69 -7.66 0.11
CA LEU A 245 -17.17 -8.64 1.07
C LEU A 245 -16.28 -7.98 2.13
N LEU A 246 -15.22 -7.27 1.74
CA LEU A 246 -14.27 -6.73 2.72
C LEU A 246 -14.89 -5.64 3.60
N SER A 247 -15.78 -4.79 3.06
CA SER A 247 -16.49 -3.80 3.87
C SER A 247 -17.38 -4.49 4.90
N ALA A 248 -18.22 -5.45 4.49
CA ALA A 248 -19.13 -6.14 5.41
C ALA A 248 -18.38 -6.91 6.51
N GLU A 249 -17.28 -7.58 6.16
CA GLU A 249 -16.46 -8.31 7.12
C GLU A 249 -15.81 -7.36 8.14
N LEU A 250 -15.21 -6.26 7.68
CA LEU A 250 -14.57 -5.27 8.56
C LEU A 250 -15.60 -4.55 9.45
N GLU A 251 -16.78 -4.23 8.93
CA GLU A 251 -17.90 -3.64 9.70
C GLU A 251 -18.42 -4.61 10.77
N ALA A 252 -18.47 -5.91 10.47
CA ALA A 252 -18.77 -6.96 11.44
C ALA A 252 -17.63 -7.21 12.46
N GLY A 253 -16.53 -6.45 12.37
CA GLY A 253 -15.40 -6.51 13.28
C GLY A 253 -14.43 -7.66 13.00
N ALA A 254 -14.50 -8.27 11.82
CA ALA A 254 -13.50 -9.21 11.35
C ALA A 254 -12.15 -8.51 11.13
N ARG A 255 -11.09 -9.31 11.04
CA ARG A 255 -9.73 -8.83 10.80
C ARG A 255 -9.18 -9.44 9.52
N ILE A 256 -8.61 -8.61 8.65
CA ILE A 256 -7.74 -9.09 7.57
C ILE A 256 -6.41 -9.51 8.22
N ALA A 257 -6.17 -10.82 8.29
CA ALA A 257 -5.06 -11.42 9.05
C ALA A 257 -3.83 -11.74 8.19
N GLY A 258 -3.96 -11.66 6.86
CA GLY A 258 -2.85 -11.96 5.96
C GLY A 258 -3.24 -11.90 4.50
N PHE A 259 -2.27 -12.17 3.64
CA PHE A 259 -2.47 -12.23 2.20
C PHE A 259 -1.63 -13.35 1.57
N ASP A 260 -2.25 -14.14 0.70
CA ASP A 260 -1.63 -15.21 -0.06
C ASP A 260 -1.79 -14.92 -1.57
N GLN A 261 -0.71 -15.10 -2.33
CA GLN A 261 -0.73 -14.73 -3.75
C GLN A 261 -1.70 -15.55 -4.60
N ARG A 262 -2.13 -16.73 -4.16
CA ARG A 262 -3.12 -17.56 -4.87
C ARG A 262 -4.51 -17.42 -4.25
N ARG A 263 -4.61 -17.41 -2.92
CA ARG A 263 -5.89 -17.44 -2.19
C ARG A 263 -6.47 -16.05 -1.90
N GLY A 264 -5.66 -14.99 -1.98
CA GLY A 264 -6.09 -13.62 -1.69
C GLY A 264 -6.03 -13.27 -0.21
N TYR A 265 -6.94 -12.41 0.24
CA TYR A 265 -6.98 -11.96 1.64
C TYR A 265 -7.46 -13.08 2.56
N LEU A 266 -6.78 -13.28 3.68
CA LEU A 266 -7.31 -14.06 4.80
C LEU A 266 -8.11 -13.14 5.72
N VAL A 267 -9.37 -13.47 5.94
CA VAL A 267 -10.26 -12.77 6.86
C VAL A 267 -10.60 -13.69 8.03
N GLU A 268 -10.29 -13.24 9.24
CA GLU A 268 -10.66 -13.91 10.48
C GLU A 268 -11.86 -13.20 11.10
N ARG A 269 -13.01 -13.87 11.08
CA ARG A 269 -14.25 -13.39 11.69
C ARG A 269 -14.20 -13.52 13.20
N ARG A 270 -14.91 -12.63 13.90
CA ARG A 270 -15.16 -12.80 15.33
C ARG A 270 -15.98 -14.08 15.55
N PRO A 271 -15.75 -14.80 16.66
CA PRO A 271 -16.72 -15.80 17.10
C PRO A 271 -18.09 -15.12 17.21
N ALA A 272 -19.15 -15.77 16.75
CA ALA A 272 -20.49 -15.31 17.11
C ALA A 272 -20.58 -15.33 18.64
N ASP A 273 -20.99 -14.23 19.25
CA ASP A 273 -21.31 -14.23 20.68
C ASP A 273 -22.41 -15.29 20.88
N VAL A 274 -22.08 -16.35 21.63
CA VAL A 274 -23.06 -17.33 22.06
C VAL A 274 -23.87 -16.65 23.16
N SER A 275 -24.98 -16.03 22.77
CA SER A 275 -26.00 -15.51 23.69
C SER A 275 -26.84 -16.62 24.29
#